data_AF-A0A9W4UXY1-F1
#
_entry.id   AF-A0A9W4UXY1-F1
#
_cell.length_a   1.000
_cell.length_b   1.000
_cell.length_c   1.000
_cell.angle_alpha   90.00
_cell.angle_beta   90.00
_cell.angle_gamma   90.00
#
_symmetry.space_group_name_H-M   'P 1'
#
loop_
_entity.id
_entity.type
_entity.pdbx_description
1 polymer ?
#
loop_
_entity_poly.entity_id
_entity_poly.type
_entity_poly.pdbx_seq_one_letter_code
_entity_poly.pdbx_strand_id
1 'polypeptide(L)'
;MITLEVGSTDPGSSVLCIKRALSHMETLLGQPGGYSLGPSSSRAGWTFFPLAIGDGFEEAIRARFGDMISRYRRSSNDEKLARFMSDYLESRGCGARVRLA
;
A
#
# COMPACT_ATOMS: atom_id res chain seq x y z
N MET A 1 -4.12 -2.08 13.25
CA MET A 1 -4.09 -1.09 12.17
C MET A 1 -2.63 -0.79 11.87
N ILE A 2 -2.24 -0.82 10.60
CA ILE A 2 -0.88 -0.49 10.16
C ILE A 2 -0.88 0.80 9.34
N THR A 3 0.17 1.61 9.53
CA THR A 3 0.40 2.82 8.74
C THR A 3 1.64 2.64 7.87
N LEU A 4 1.46 2.84 6.57
CA LEU A 4 2.52 2.82 5.57
C LEU A 4 2.77 4.24 5.05
N GLU A 5 3.96 4.49 4.54
CA GLU A 5 4.28 5.71 3.79
C GLU A 5 4.41 5.35 2.31
N VAL A 6 3.68 6.08 1.46
CA VAL A 6 3.70 5.91 0.01
C VAL A 6 4.38 7.13 -0.61
N GLY A 7 5.53 6.93 -1.24
CA GLY A 7 6.29 7.97 -1.94
C GLY A 7 6.12 7.88 -3.46
N SER A 8 5.99 9.03 -4.13
CA SER A 8 6.01 9.14 -5.59
C SER A 8 6.74 10.41 -6.06
N THR A 9 7.34 10.36 -7.26
CA THR A 9 7.91 11.51 -7.97
C THR A 9 6.91 12.20 -8.90
N ASP A 10 5.74 11.60 -9.15
CA ASP A 10 4.62 12.20 -9.91
C ASP A 10 3.29 12.03 -9.13
N PRO A 11 3.03 12.87 -8.11
CA PRO A 11 1.91 12.66 -7.20
C PRO A 11 0.53 12.72 -7.87
N GLY A 12 0.36 13.52 -8.93
CA GLY A 12 -0.94 13.71 -9.56
C GLY A 12 -1.49 12.44 -10.20
N SER A 13 -0.66 11.76 -11.00
CA SER A 13 -1.00 10.48 -11.62
C SER A 13 -0.96 9.33 -10.61
N SER A 14 0.01 9.36 -9.69
CA SER A 14 0.25 8.26 -8.76
C SER A 14 -0.87 8.11 -7.74
N VAL A 15 -1.40 9.20 -7.17
CA VAL A 15 -2.48 9.12 -6.17
C VAL A 15 -3.75 8.51 -6.76
N LEU A 16 -4.14 8.91 -7.98
CA LEU A 16 -5.30 8.33 -8.66
C LEU A 16 -5.08 6.85 -8.96
N CYS A 17 -3.88 6.47 -9.41
CA CYS A 17 -3.53 5.08 -9.63
C CYS A 17 -3.59 4.25 -8.34
N ILE A 18 -2.99 4.74 -7.25
CA ILE A 18 -3.00 4.10 -5.93
C ILE A 18 -4.43 3.88 -5.46
N LYS A 19 -5.27 4.93 -5.50
CA LYS A 19 -6.69 4.83 -5.10
C LYS A 19 -7.42 3.76 -5.91
N ARG A 20 -7.26 3.76 -7.23
CA ARG A 20 -7.86 2.76 -8.12
C ARG A 20 -7.38 1.35 -7.83
N ALA A 21 -6.07 1.17 -7.60
CA ALA A 21 -5.46 -0.11 -7.30
C ALA A 21 -5.94 -0.68 -5.96
N LEU A 22 -6.06 0.17 -4.95
CA LEU A 22 -6.57 -0.19 -3.63
C LEU A 22 -8.07 -0.47 -3.67
N SER A 23 -8.89 0.34 -4.36
CA SER A 23 -10.33 0.06 -4.48
C SER A 23 -10.63 -1.23 -5.25
N HIS A 24 -9.78 -1.61 -6.21
CA HIS A 24 -9.87 -2.94 -6.83
C HIS A 24 -9.55 -4.05 -5.80
N MET A 25 -8.55 -3.84 -4.93
CA MET A 25 -8.22 -4.79 -3.87
C MET A 25 -9.34 -4.89 -2.82
N GLU A 26 -9.93 -3.77 -2.38
CA GLU A 26 -11.10 -3.74 -1.51
C GLU A 26 -12.26 -4.55 -2.08
N THR A 27 -12.54 -4.39 -3.38
CA THR A 27 -13.58 -5.14 -4.09
C THR A 27 -13.26 -6.63 -4.12
N LEU A 28 -12.01 -6.99 -4.43
CA LEU A 28 -11.56 -8.39 -4.47
C LEU A 28 -11.66 -9.08 -3.10
N LEU A 29 -11.43 -8.32 -2.02
CA LEU A 29 -11.41 -8.83 -0.65
C LEU A 29 -12.75 -8.65 0.08
N GLY A 30 -13.74 -7.99 -0.53
CA GLY A 30 -15.01 -7.67 0.12
C GLY A 30 -14.85 -6.76 1.35
N GLN A 31 -13.89 -5.83 1.30
CA GLN A 31 -13.53 -4.92 2.40
C GLN A 31 -13.60 -3.45 1.93
N PRO A 32 -14.82 -2.90 1.68
CA PRO A 32 -14.96 -1.50 1.28
C PRO A 32 -14.56 -0.55 2.41
N GLY A 33 -13.82 0.52 2.09
CA GLY A 33 -13.35 1.48 3.08
C GLY A 33 -12.22 0.95 3.97
N GLY A 34 -11.48 -0.05 3.49
CA GLY A 34 -10.40 -0.72 4.20
C GLY A 34 -9.12 0.12 4.35
N TYR A 35 -9.01 1.25 3.64
CA TYR A 35 -7.85 2.13 3.71
C TYR A 35 -8.20 3.62 3.73
N SER A 36 -7.25 4.44 4.19
CA SER A 36 -7.31 5.89 4.04
C SER A 36 -5.93 6.48 3.68
N LEU A 37 -5.94 7.47 2.78
CA LEU A 37 -4.76 8.26 2.44
C LEU A 37 -4.85 9.60 3.16
N GLY A 38 -3.84 9.92 3.97
CA GLY A 38 -3.74 11.20 4.64
C GLY A 38 -3.10 12.29 3.78
N PRO A 39 -2.87 13.48 4.35
CA PRO A 39 -2.30 14.62 3.63
C PRO A 39 -0.87 14.33 3.18
N SER A 40 -0.52 14.81 1.98
CA SER A 40 0.83 14.69 1.46
C SER A 40 1.83 15.59 2.19
N SER A 41 3.07 15.12 2.29
CA SER A 41 4.24 15.97 2.53
C SER A 41 5.22 15.86 1.37
N SER A 42 5.91 16.94 1.02
CA SER A 42 6.92 16.92 -0.05
C SER A 42 8.31 17.11 0.53
N ARG A 43 9.26 16.24 0.18
CA ARG A 43 10.65 16.27 0.66
C ARG A 43 11.58 15.77 -0.45
N ALA A 44 12.66 16.50 -0.72
CA ALA A 44 13.72 16.10 -1.67
C ALA A 44 13.22 15.67 -3.07
N GLY A 45 12.24 16.38 -3.64
CA GLY A 45 11.68 16.07 -4.98
C GLY A 45 10.72 14.88 -5.02
N TRP A 46 10.36 14.33 -3.85
CA TRP A 46 9.35 13.29 -3.70
C TRP A 46 8.15 13.81 -2.92
N THR A 47 6.98 13.26 -3.20
CA THR A 47 5.76 13.48 -2.42
C THR A 47 5.39 12.18 -1.71
N PHE A 48 5.16 12.28 -0.40
CA PHE A 48 4.88 11.17 0.49
C PHE A 48 3.48 11.31 1.07
N PHE A 49 2.74 10.22 1.14
CA PHE A 49 1.39 10.14 1.67
C PHE A 49 1.33 9.04 2.73
N PRO A 50 0.83 9.31 3.94
CA PRO A 50 0.52 8.24 4.88
C PRO A 50 -0.69 7.45 4.37
N LEU A 51 -0.55 6.13 4.33
CA LEU A 51 -1.58 5.16 3.98
C LEU A 51 -1.90 4.33 5.22
N ALA A 52 -3.06 4.58 5.83
CA ALA A 52 -3.55 3.74 6.92
C ALA A 52 -4.37 2.58 6.34
N ILE A 53 -4.07 1.36 6.81
CA ILE A 53 -4.79 0.13 6.46
C ILE A 53 -5.49 -0.35 7.73
N GLY A 54 -6.83 -0.46 7.67
CA GLY A 54 -7.64 -0.95 8.77
C GLY A 54 -7.43 -2.44 9.02
N ASP A 55 -7.63 -2.88 10.27
CA ASP A 55 -7.37 -4.27 10.70
C ASP A 55 -8.06 -5.32 9.83
N GLY A 56 -9.35 -5.16 9.53
CA GLY A 56 -10.08 -6.11 8.68
C GLY A 56 -9.54 -6.20 7.25
N PHE A 57 -9.07 -5.09 6.69
CA PHE A 57 -8.47 -5.08 5.36
C PHE A 57 -7.08 -5.71 5.37
N GLU A 58 -6.28 -5.42 6.39
CA GLU A 58 -4.99 -6.05 6.61
C GLU A 58 -5.12 -7.57 6.73
N GLU A 59 -6.02 -8.05 7.59
CA GLU A 59 -6.29 -9.48 7.79
C GLU A 59 -6.75 -10.14 6.48
N ALA A 60 -7.65 -9.51 5.73
CA ALA A 60 -8.11 -10.02 4.45
C ALA A 60 -6.98 -10.10 3.41
N ILE A 61 -6.09 -9.11 3.37
CA ILE A 61 -4.89 -9.13 2.51
C ILE A 61 -3.98 -10.29 2.90
N ARG A 62 -3.68 -10.44 4.20
CA ARG A 62 -2.80 -11.51 4.70
C ARG A 62 -3.41 -12.89 4.47
N ALA A 63 -4.72 -13.04 4.62
CA ALA A 63 -5.41 -14.29 4.34
C ALA A 63 -5.38 -14.65 2.84
N ARG A 64 -5.61 -13.67 1.96
CA ARG A 64 -5.67 -13.90 0.50
C ARG A 64 -4.31 -14.05 -0.15
N PHE A 65 -3.32 -13.30 0.32
CA PHE A 65 -1.99 -13.17 -0.30
C PHE A 65 -0.87 -13.69 0.61
N GLY A 66 -1.18 -14.39 1.70
CA GLY A 66 -0.21 -14.86 2.70
C GLY A 66 0.93 -15.68 2.09
N ASP A 67 0.64 -16.52 1.11
CA ASP A 67 1.66 -17.30 0.40
C ASP A 67 2.63 -16.43 -0.42
N MET A 68 2.18 -15.27 -0.91
CA MET A 68 3.04 -14.33 -1.61
C MET A 68 3.82 -13.46 -0.61
N ILE A 69 3.16 -13.00 0.46
CA ILE A 69 3.78 -12.21 1.53
C ILE A 69 4.85 -13.02 2.27
N SER A 70 4.66 -14.34 2.45
CA SER A 70 5.62 -15.19 3.16
C SER A 70 6.95 -15.34 2.42
N ARG A 71 6.97 -15.13 1.09
CA ARG A 71 8.17 -15.24 0.24
C ARG A 71 9.20 -14.14 0.49
N TYR A 72 8.79 -13.00 1.04
CA TYR A 72 9.73 -11.96 1.46
C TYR A 72 10.56 -12.46 2.65
N ARG A 73 11.85 -12.70 2.41
CA ARG A 73 12.78 -13.23 3.42
C ARG A 73 13.34 -12.12 4.31
N ARG A 74 13.67 -12.48 5.57
CA ARG A 74 14.43 -11.65 6.54
C ARG A 74 13.82 -10.27 6.86
N SER A 75 12.50 -10.19 6.88
CA SER A 75 11.74 -8.99 7.24
C SER A 75 10.67 -9.32 8.28
N SER A 76 10.29 -8.35 9.10
CA SER A 76 9.14 -8.48 10.01
C SER A 76 7.84 -8.69 9.22
N ASN A 77 6.78 -9.20 9.86
CA ASN A 77 5.50 -9.44 9.16
C ASN A 77 4.94 -8.17 8.52
N ASP A 78 5.20 -7.01 9.11
CA ASP A 78 4.72 -5.71 8.65
C ASP A 78 5.59 -5.17 7.52
N GLU A 79 6.91 -5.37 7.59
CA GLU A 79 7.81 -5.07 6.49
C GLU A 79 7.51 -5.91 5.25
N LYS A 80 7.15 -7.18 5.43
CA LYS A 80 6.74 -8.05 4.32
C LYS A 80 5.45 -7.54 3.68
N LEU A 81 4.49 -7.09 4.48
CA LEU A 81 3.27 -6.48 3.96
C LEU A 81 3.58 -5.18 3.21
N ALA A 82 4.42 -4.30 3.76
CA ALA A 82 4.84 -3.07 3.09
C ALA A 82 5.52 -3.35 1.74
N ARG A 83 6.40 -4.37 1.67
CA ARG A 83 7.02 -4.80 0.41
C ARG A 83 6.00 -5.33 -0.59
N PHE A 84 5.10 -6.21 -0.13
CA PHE A 84 3.99 -6.68 -0.97
C PHE A 84 3.17 -5.51 -1.53
N MET A 85 2.85 -4.51 -0.72
CA MET A 85 2.09 -3.33 -1.17
C MET A 85 2.88 -2.50 -2.18
N SER A 86 4.20 -2.36 -1.99
CA SER A 86 5.08 -1.71 -2.96
C SER A 86 5.05 -2.43 -4.30
N ASP A 87 5.28 -3.75 -4.31
CA ASP A 87 5.31 -4.56 -5.52
C ASP A 87 3.94 -4.61 -6.21
N TYR A 88 2.86 -4.66 -5.42
CA TYR A 88 1.49 -4.59 -5.92
C TYR A 88 1.26 -3.28 -6.68
N LEU A 89 1.59 -2.12 -6.09
CA LEU A 89 1.40 -0.82 -6.73
C LEU A 89 2.33 -0.62 -7.93
N GLU A 90 3.55 -1.14 -7.88
CA GLU A 90 4.48 -1.13 -9.01
C GLU A 90 3.94 -1.97 -10.18
N SER A 91 3.41 -3.17 -9.91
CA SER A 91 2.79 -4.03 -10.93
C SER A 91 1.55 -3.41 -11.59
N ARG A 92 0.92 -2.43 -10.93
CA ARG A 92 -0.21 -1.64 -11.45
C ARG A 92 0.24 -0.39 -12.23
N GLY A 93 1.55 -0.13 -12.30
CA GLY A 93 2.12 1.02 -12.98
C GLY A 93 1.98 2.33 -12.21
N CYS A 94 1.77 2.30 -10.89
CA CYS A 94 1.53 3.51 -10.11
C CYS A 94 2.78 4.33 -9.77
N GLY A 95 3.98 3.86 -10.15
CA GLY A 95 5.23 4.60 -9.91
C GLY A 95 5.50 4.93 -8.43
N ALA A 96 4.88 4.18 -7.51
CA ALA A 96 4.87 4.46 -6.08
C ALA A 96 5.79 3.50 -5.33
N ARG A 97 6.46 3.99 -4.29
CA ARG A 97 7.26 3.18 -3.36
C ARG A 97 6.59 3.17 -2.00
N VAL A 98 6.48 2.00 -1.38
CA VAL A 98 5.84 1.85 -0.07
C VAL A 98 6.86 1.44 0.98
N ARG A 99 6.78 2.04 2.17
CA ARG A 99 7.57 1.70 3.35
C ARG A 99 6.70 1.72 4.61
N LEU A 100 7.18 1.16 5.71
CA LEU A 100 6.56 1.40 7.02
C LEU A 100 6.73 2.89 7.36
N ALA A 101 5.65 3.51 7.87
CA ALA A 101 5.66 4.90 8.32
C ALA A 101 6.35 5.06 9.69
#